data_AF-A0A291Q9D7-F1
#
_entry.id   AF-A0A291Q9D7-F1
#
_cell.length_a   1.000
_cell.length_b   1.000
_cell.length_c   1.000
_cell.angle_alpha   90.00
_cell.angle_beta   90.00
_cell.angle_gamma   90.00
#
_symmetry.space_group_name_H-M   'P 1'
#
loop_
_entity.id
_entity.type
_entity.pdbx_description
1 polymer ?
#
loop_
_entity_poly.entity_id
_entity_poly.type
_entity_poly.pdbx_seq_one_letter_code
_entity_poly.pdbx_strand_id
1 'polypeptide(L)' 'MSTAPAPEPRDPEKPKDPKKPKPALVFDDPLSQQSSDDTDRGWGERAEAGGDSAADLARFLDEKPPHHL' A
#
# COMPACT_ATOMS: atom_id res chain seq x y z
N MET A 1 -26.41 -5.51 -44.32
CA MET A 1 -25.20 -6.35 -44.42
C MET A 1 -24.00 -5.53 -43.96
N SER A 2 -23.49 -5.73 -42.73
CA SER A 2 -22.27 -5.07 -42.25
C SER A 2 -21.06 -5.93 -42.60
N THR A 3 -20.11 -5.37 -43.33
CA THR A 3 -18.80 -6.01 -43.55
C THR A 3 -17.76 -5.27 -42.73
N ALA A 4 -17.01 -5.99 -41.90
CA ALA A 4 -15.85 -5.46 -41.20
C ALA A 4 -14.62 -5.56 -42.12
N PRO A 5 -13.71 -4.57 -42.13
CA PRO A 5 -12.52 -4.62 -42.98
C PRO A 5 -11.61 -5.80 -42.60
N ALA A 6 -10.99 -6.39 -43.60
CA ALA A 6 -10.06 -7.51 -43.45
C ALA A 6 -8.78 -7.06 -42.72
N PRO A 7 -8.18 -7.92 -41.87
CA PRO A 7 -6.98 -7.57 -41.12
C PRO A 7 -5.77 -7.40 -42.04
N GLU A 8 -5.05 -6.29 -41.89
CA GLU A 8 -3.80 -6.02 -42.61
C GLU A 8 -2.64 -6.93 -42.14
N PRO A 9 -1.63 -7.19 -42.99
CA PRO A 9 -0.46 -7.97 -42.62
C PRO A 9 0.36 -7.22 -41.56
N ARG A 10 0.64 -7.88 -40.43
CA ARG A 10 1.48 -7.33 -39.37
C ARG A 10 2.96 -7.57 -39.70
N ASP A 11 3.78 -6.53 -39.60
CA ASP A 11 5.25 -6.65 -39.68
C ASP A 11 5.80 -7.65 -38.65
N PRO A 12 6.90 -8.36 -38.95
CA PRO A 12 7.47 -9.34 -38.04
C PRO A 12 7.96 -8.67 -36.74
N GLU A 13 7.55 -9.23 -35.59
CA GLU A 13 7.90 -8.72 -34.26
C GLU A 13 9.42 -8.74 -34.05
N LYS A 14 10.00 -7.59 -33.67
CA LYS A 14 11.37 -7.51 -33.18
C LYS A 14 11.52 -8.31 -31.87
N PRO A 15 12.69 -8.93 -31.59
CA PRO A 15 12.94 -9.65 -30.35
C PRO A 15 12.67 -8.73 -29.15
N LYS A 16 11.80 -9.14 -28.23
CA LYS A 16 11.46 -8.39 -27.03
C LYS A 16 12.52 -8.69 -25.96
N ASP A 17 13.28 -7.68 -25.55
CA ASP A 17 14.13 -7.77 -24.35
C ASP A 17 13.32 -8.29 -23.14
N PRO A 18 13.92 -9.02 -22.19
CA PRO A 18 13.21 -9.55 -21.03
C PRO A 18 12.67 -8.40 -20.18
N LYS A 19 11.38 -8.11 -20.34
CA LYS A 19 10.68 -7.05 -19.58
C LYS A 19 10.46 -7.50 -18.15
N LYS A 20 10.84 -6.65 -17.20
CA LYS A 20 10.42 -6.77 -15.80
C LYS A 20 8.89 -6.99 -15.76
N PRO A 21 8.38 -7.91 -14.93
CA PRO A 21 6.95 -8.16 -14.87
C PRO A 21 6.23 -6.87 -14.49
N LYS A 22 5.25 -6.49 -15.30
CA LYS A 22 4.38 -5.36 -15.00
C LYS A 22 3.42 -5.77 -13.88
N PRO A 23 3.04 -4.86 -12.97
CA PRO A 23 2.01 -5.16 -12.00
C PRO A 23 0.73 -5.61 -12.72
N ALA A 24 0.16 -6.72 -12.28
CA ALA A 24 -1.09 -7.24 -12.80
C ALA A 24 -2.26 -6.43 -12.22
N LEU A 25 -3.28 -6.18 -13.03
CA LEU A 25 -4.56 -5.64 -12.55
C LEU A 25 -5.34 -6.79 -11.88
N VAL A 26 -5.76 -6.58 -10.64
CA VAL A 26 -6.60 -7.53 -9.89
C VAL A 26 -8.04 -7.01 -9.91
N PHE A 27 -8.98 -7.86 -10.33
CA PHE A 27 -10.41 -7.53 -10.48
C PHE A 27 -11.30 -8.24 -9.46
N ASP A 28 -10.71 -8.95 -8.51
CA ASP A 28 -11.43 -9.52 -7.38
C ASP A 28 -11.99 -8.41 -6.48
N ASP A 29 -12.87 -8.76 -5.55
CA ASP A 29 -13.47 -7.81 -4.61
C ASP A 29 -12.35 -7.06 -3.83
N PRO A 30 -12.25 -5.73 -3.93
CA PRO A 30 -11.20 -4.96 -3.27
C PRO A 30 -11.22 -5.10 -1.74
N LEU A 31 -12.36 -5.47 -1.14
CA LEU A 31 -12.48 -5.67 0.31
C LEU A 31 -12.11 -7.09 0.77
N SER A 32 -11.85 -8.00 -0.16
CA SER A 32 -11.46 -9.38 0.17
C SER A 32 -9.98 -9.52 0.58
N GLN A 33 -9.17 -8.48 0.36
CA GLN A 33 -7.74 -8.48 0.67
C GLN A 33 -7.48 -7.62 1.92
N GLN A 34 -6.64 -8.13 2.81
CA GLN A 34 -6.16 -7.34 3.95
C GLN A 34 -5.25 -6.22 3.46
N SER A 35 -5.57 -4.98 3.80
CA SER A 35 -4.74 -3.80 3.51
C SER A 35 -3.77 -3.52 4.66
N SER A 36 -2.76 -2.69 4.41
CA SER A 36 -1.87 -2.19 5.47
C SER A 36 -2.62 -1.39 6.53
N ASP A 37 -3.66 -0.68 6.10
CA ASP A 37 -4.46 0.22 6.93
C ASP A 37 -5.42 -0.54 7.85
N ASP A 38 -5.71 -1.81 7.55
CA ASP A 38 -6.46 -2.71 8.42
C ASP A 38 -5.63 -3.21 9.60
N THR A 39 -4.33 -2.90 9.63
CA THR A 39 -3.44 -3.27 10.72
C THR A 39 -3.01 -2.02 11.48
N ASP A 40 -3.01 -2.11 12.80
CA ASP A 40 -2.42 -1.09 13.68
C ASP A 40 -0.87 -1.08 13.60
N ARG A 41 -0.27 -1.59 12.52
CA ARG A 41 1.19 -1.66 12.39
C ARG A 41 1.76 -0.24 12.40
N GLY A 42 2.78 0.00 13.22
CA GLY A 42 3.32 1.34 13.46
C GLY A 42 2.53 2.19 14.46
N TRP A 43 1.38 1.72 14.93
CA TRP A 43 0.63 2.32 16.04
C TRP A 43 0.90 1.52 17.32
N GLY A 44 1.53 2.15 18.31
CA GLY A 44 1.85 1.49 19.58
C GLY A 44 2.97 0.43 19.50
N GLU A 45 3.55 0.19 18.33
CA GLU A 45 4.77 -0.60 18.18
C GLU A 45 5.90 0.08 18.95
N ARG A 46 6.34 -0.56 20.03
CA ARG A 46 7.41 -0.06 20.89
C ARG A 46 8.72 -0.21 20.12
N ALA A 47 9.39 0.91 19.82
CA ALA A 47 10.72 0.88 19.23
C ALA A 47 11.64 -0.06 20.05
N GLU A 48 12.43 -0.88 19.36
CA GLU A 48 13.32 -1.83 20.04
C GLU A 48 14.25 -1.08 21.03
N ALA A 49 14.08 -1.42 22.31
CA ALA A 49 15.07 -1.32 23.39
C ALA A 49 15.90 -0.02 23.50
N GLY A 50 15.28 1.16 23.36
CA GLY A 50 15.99 2.45 23.54
C GLY A 50 15.31 3.49 24.44
N GLY A 51 14.00 3.37 24.67
CA GLY A 51 13.22 4.36 25.43
C GLY A 51 12.26 3.69 26.41
N ASP A 52 12.25 4.18 27.65
CA ASP A 52 11.33 3.71 28.68
C ASP A 52 9.91 4.20 28.38
N SER A 53 9.19 3.46 27.54
CA SER A 53 7.84 3.84 27.14
C SER A 53 6.84 3.93 28.31
N ALA A 54 7.17 3.40 29.50
CA ALA A 54 6.37 3.65 30.69
C ALA A 54 6.57 5.08 31.20
N ALA A 55 7.80 5.58 31.16
CA ALA A 55 8.12 6.98 31.47
C ALA A 55 7.50 7.95 30.46
N ASP A 56 7.49 7.60 29.16
CA ASP A 56 6.84 8.43 28.14
C ASP A 56 5.33 8.52 28.36
N LEU A 57 4.65 7.41 28.67
CA LEU A 57 3.23 7.38 28.98
C LEU A 57 2.89 8.21 30.23
N ALA A 58 3.71 8.09 31.28
CA ALA A 58 3.53 8.89 32.50
C ALA A 58 3.62 10.39 32.20
N ARG A 59 4.59 10.81 31.37
CA ARG A 59 4.74 12.22 30.95
C ARG A 59 3.50 12.74 30.21
N PHE A 60 2.93 11.95 29.29
CA PHE A 60 1.71 12.35 28.58
C PHE A 60 0.49 12.49 29.50
N LEU A 61 0.37 11.67 30.55
CA LEU A 61 -0.72 11.76 31.53
C LEU A 61 -0.54 12.94 32.47
N ASP A 62 0.70 13.26 32.84
CA ASP A 62 1.03 14.34 33.78
C ASP A 62 1.12 15.73 33.11
N GLU A 63 1.47 15.80 31.82
CA GLU A 63 1.59 17.05 31.08
C GLU A 63 0.23 17.56 30.61
N LYS A 64 -0.44 18.32 31.48
CA LYS A 64 -1.67 19.02 31.14
C LYS A 64 -1.39 20.08 30.05
N PRO A 65 -2.17 20.15 28.97
CA PRO A 65 -1.97 21.18 27.96
C PRO A 65 -2.13 22.57 28.59
N PRO A 66 -1.32 23.57 28.14
CA PRO A 66 -1.60 24.94 28.51
C PRO A 66 -3.02 25.22 28.02
N HIS A 67 -3.88 25.71 28.91
CA HIS A 67 -5.34 25.79 28.74
C HIS A 67 -6.12 24.50 29.10
N HIS A 68 -5.84 23.90 30.25
CA HIS A 68 -6.91 23.31 31.06
C HIS A 68 -7.41 24.41 32.00
N LEU A 69 -8.64 24.87 31.82
CA LEU A 69 -9.36 25.71 32.78
C LEU A 69 -10.62 24.95 33.17
#